data_AF-A0A2V6MPA6-F1
#
_entry.id   AF-A0A2V6MPA6-F1
#
_cell.length_a   1.000
_cell.length_b   1.000
_cell.length_c   1.000
_cell.angle_alpha   90.00
_cell.angle_beta   90.00
_cell.angle_gamma   90.00
#
_symmetry.space_group_name_H-M   'P 1'
#
loop_
_entity.id
_entity.type
_entity.pdbx_description
1 polymer ?
#
loop_
_entity_poly.entity_id
_entity_poly.type
_entity_poly.pdbx_seq_one_letter_code
_entity_poly.pdbx_strand_id
1 'polypeptide(L)'
;MGEALGHLQPLHGSLAQNCAGFVGIVLALSGVEAIANATGVMKLDPGSTDAKPCVVKTSTPAILWVMIEVCVFTALFGLAAHALNGLQVVGGDVNAPGAEGVRDYMLRYMGQVFVGGALGPPFGHIFAVIVSIVFGLLLLSASNTTIVDLIAIQFLMSRDRELPKIFQRLNKWGVPSAGMLLATIVPMLLVIIVKDMSGLADLYAVGVVGAIATNLGATSTDRKLSIKSWERTLMFATFIVMAAIELSLLIDKPNARYFAVTILAVGLILRGLVQERRMKKEVAPLLPASTPMQLTRNESASSDAGTGEAILCPFAAPGARSISLCARRARPADGSICSSCASSVL
;
A
#
# COMPACT_ATOMS: atom_id res chain seq x y z
N MET A 1 -7.63 33.99 2.63
CA MET A 1 -8.81 33.33 2.01
C MET A 1 -9.37 34.14 0.85
N GLY A 2 -9.71 35.43 1.02
CA GLY A 2 -10.18 36.29 -0.09
C GLY A 2 -9.18 36.42 -1.26
N GLU A 3 -7.89 36.64 -0.98
CA GLU A 3 -6.85 36.71 -2.03
C GLU A 3 -6.66 35.38 -2.77
N ALA A 4 -6.75 34.24 -2.07
CA ALA A 4 -6.64 32.91 -2.67
C ALA A 4 -7.74 32.65 -3.71
N LEU A 5 -8.98 33.07 -3.41
CA LEU A 5 -10.11 32.95 -4.33
C LEU A 5 -9.95 33.89 -5.54
N GLY A 6 -9.31 35.05 -5.36
CA GLY A 6 -9.00 35.98 -6.45
C GLY A 6 -7.89 35.50 -7.39
N HIS A 7 -7.02 34.61 -6.93
CA HIS A 7 -5.96 33.98 -7.73
C HIS A 7 -6.36 32.66 -8.38
N LEU A 8 -7.62 32.22 -8.21
CA LEU A 8 -8.14 31.07 -8.92
C LEU A 8 -8.18 31.38 -10.42
N GLN A 9 -7.31 30.73 -11.17
CA GLN A 9 -7.34 30.79 -12.61
C GLN A 9 -8.28 29.70 -13.14
N PRO A 10 -9.08 29.98 -14.19
CA PRO A 10 -9.79 28.92 -14.88
C PRO A 10 -8.81 27.86 -15.41
N LEU A 11 -9.33 26.70 -15.78
CA LEU A 11 -8.51 25.64 -16.33
C LEU A 11 -7.87 26.12 -17.65
N HIS A 12 -6.54 26.21 -17.69
CA HIS A 12 -5.78 26.65 -18.86
C HIS A 12 -4.84 25.53 -19.34
N GLY A 13 -4.47 25.56 -20.61
CA GLY A 13 -3.58 24.57 -21.22
C GLY A 13 -4.30 23.38 -21.86
N SER A 14 -3.53 22.36 -22.23
CA SER A 14 -4.05 21.15 -22.88
C SER A 14 -4.68 20.19 -21.87
N LEU A 15 -5.58 19.32 -22.34
CA LEU A 15 -6.13 18.23 -21.52
C LEU A 15 -5.04 17.35 -20.91
N ALA A 16 -3.93 17.13 -21.62
CA ALA A 16 -2.79 16.35 -21.13
C ALA A 16 -2.11 17.01 -19.92
N GLN A 17 -1.90 18.34 -19.96
CA GLN A 17 -1.30 19.09 -18.85
C GLN A 17 -2.20 19.07 -17.61
N ASN A 18 -3.51 19.24 -17.80
CA ASN A 18 -4.48 19.18 -16.71
C ASN A 18 -4.62 17.76 -16.15
N CYS A 19 -4.50 16.74 -17.01
CA CYS A 19 -4.45 15.34 -16.60
C CYS A 19 -3.23 15.08 -15.71
N ALA A 20 -2.04 15.57 -16.07
CA ALA A 20 -0.85 15.42 -15.23
C ALA A 20 -1.02 16.03 -13.82
N GLY A 21 -1.66 17.20 -13.73
CA GLY A 21 -2.02 17.81 -12.44
C GLY A 21 -3.03 16.97 -11.65
N PHE A 22 -4.06 16.46 -12.31
CA PHE A 22 -5.04 15.56 -11.71
C PHE A 22 -4.41 14.28 -11.17
N VAL A 23 -3.50 13.66 -11.92
CA VAL A 23 -2.74 12.48 -11.49
C VAL A 23 -1.95 12.78 -10.22
N GLY A 24 -1.26 13.92 -10.15
CA GLY A 24 -0.56 14.36 -8.94
C GLY A 24 -1.46 14.41 -7.70
N ILE A 25 -2.70 14.87 -7.85
CA ILE A 25 -3.68 14.94 -6.75
C ILE A 25 -4.15 13.54 -6.34
N VAL A 26 -4.48 12.68 -7.31
CA VAL A 26 -4.93 11.30 -7.03
C VAL A 26 -3.84 10.52 -6.28
N LEU A 27 -2.58 10.74 -6.61
CA LEU A 27 -1.44 10.12 -5.93
C LEU A 27 -1.29 10.54 -4.48
N ALA A 28 -1.73 11.74 -4.10
CA ALA A 28 -1.71 12.17 -2.71
C ALA A 28 -2.72 11.38 -1.84
N LEU A 29 -3.73 10.76 -2.46
CA LEU A 29 -4.77 9.98 -1.77
C LEU A 29 -4.41 8.51 -1.56
N SER A 30 -3.31 8.02 -2.15
CA SER A 30 -2.89 6.61 -2.10
C SER A 30 -2.76 6.01 -0.69
N GLY A 31 -2.47 6.85 0.31
CA GLY A 31 -2.24 6.40 1.68
C GLY A 31 -3.44 5.71 2.34
N VAL A 32 -4.64 5.84 1.79
CA VAL A 32 -5.85 5.20 2.35
C VAL A 32 -5.85 3.68 2.21
N GLU A 33 -5.06 3.12 1.29
CA GLU A 33 -4.88 1.67 1.16
C GLU A 33 -4.26 1.04 2.40
N ALA A 34 -3.43 1.78 3.16
CA ALA A 34 -2.83 1.29 4.39
C ALA A 34 -3.90 0.87 5.42
N ILE A 35 -5.05 1.58 5.45
CA ILE A 35 -6.17 1.24 6.32
C ILE A 35 -6.87 -0.03 5.86
N ALA A 36 -7.03 -0.20 4.55
CA ALA A 36 -7.61 -1.41 3.97
C ALA A 36 -6.71 -2.64 4.24
N ASN A 37 -5.39 -2.45 4.20
CA ASN A 37 -4.41 -3.50 4.52
C ASN A 37 -4.38 -3.86 6.01
N ALA A 38 -4.81 -2.95 6.89
CA ALA A 38 -4.89 -3.18 8.34
C ALA A 38 -6.20 -3.86 8.80
N THR A 39 -7.08 -4.27 7.88
CA THR A 39 -8.36 -4.93 8.22
C THR A 39 -8.20 -6.19 9.07
N GLY A 40 -7.06 -6.90 8.97
CA GLY A 40 -6.76 -8.10 9.75
C GLY A 40 -6.64 -7.89 11.27
N VAL A 41 -6.46 -6.66 11.74
CA VAL A 41 -6.41 -6.31 13.17
C VAL A 41 -7.63 -5.54 13.66
N MET A 42 -8.58 -5.27 12.76
CA MET A 42 -9.81 -4.55 13.11
C MET A 42 -10.79 -5.44 13.89
N LYS A 43 -11.61 -4.81 14.70
CA LYS A 43 -12.67 -5.51 15.44
C LYS A 43 -13.69 -6.09 14.47
N LEU A 44 -13.96 -7.38 14.62
CA LEU A 44 -15.00 -8.10 13.89
C LEU A 44 -16.39 -7.51 14.14
N ASP A 45 -17.21 -7.53 13.09
CA ASP A 45 -18.60 -7.10 13.15
C ASP A 45 -19.41 -8.03 14.08
N PRO A 46 -20.44 -7.51 14.79
CA PRO A 46 -21.30 -8.34 15.64
C PRO A 46 -21.90 -9.52 14.86
N GLY A 47 -21.73 -10.73 15.37
CA GLY A 47 -22.18 -11.97 14.73
C GLY A 47 -21.17 -12.62 13.76
N SER A 48 -20.01 -12.00 13.56
CA SER A 48 -18.90 -12.59 12.80
C SER A 48 -18.01 -13.45 13.70
N THR A 49 -17.35 -14.44 13.11
CA THR A 49 -16.44 -15.36 13.82
C THR A 49 -15.09 -15.37 13.13
N ASP A 50 -14.03 -15.81 13.82
CA ASP A 50 -12.69 -15.95 13.21
C ASP A 50 -12.69 -16.88 11.98
N ALA A 51 -13.64 -17.81 11.89
CA ALA A 51 -13.80 -18.72 10.76
C ALA A 51 -14.47 -18.06 9.53
N LYS A 52 -15.19 -16.95 9.73
CA LYS A 52 -15.81 -16.14 8.68
C LYS A 52 -15.69 -14.66 9.07
N PRO A 53 -14.49 -14.08 8.94
CA PRO A 53 -14.24 -12.73 9.41
C PRO A 53 -14.97 -11.72 8.52
N CYS A 54 -15.58 -10.72 9.15
CA CYS A 54 -16.19 -9.57 8.49
C CYS A 54 -15.95 -8.33 9.36
N VAL A 55 -15.50 -7.25 8.73
CA VAL A 55 -15.12 -6.00 9.39
C VAL A 55 -15.74 -4.78 8.69
N VAL A 56 -16.81 -4.97 7.93
CA VAL A 56 -17.41 -3.92 7.09
C VAL A 56 -17.92 -2.76 7.95
N LYS A 57 -18.51 -3.04 9.11
CA LYS A 57 -19.02 -1.98 9.99
C LYS A 57 -17.91 -1.19 10.68
N THR A 58 -16.75 -1.80 10.89
CA THR A 58 -15.59 -1.11 11.50
C THR A 58 -14.72 -0.41 10.46
N SER A 59 -14.43 -1.06 9.33
CA SER A 59 -13.50 -0.58 8.30
C SER A 59 -14.08 0.56 7.45
N THR A 60 -15.32 0.43 6.97
CA THR A 60 -15.95 1.43 6.08
C THR A 60 -15.98 2.84 6.69
N PRO A 61 -16.48 3.06 7.93
CA PRO A 61 -16.47 4.41 8.49
C PRO A 61 -15.06 4.94 8.77
N ALA A 62 -14.11 4.06 9.11
CA ALA A 62 -12.71 4.46 9.33
C ALA A 62 -12.06 4.96 8.03
N ILE A 63 -12.23 4.22 6.93
CA ILE A 63 -11.73 4.61 5.60
C ILE A 63 -12.39 5.91 5.14
N LEU A 64 -13.73 6.00 5.25
CA LEU A 64 -14.47 7.19 4.82
C LEU A 64 -14.05 8.44 5.59
N TRP A 65 -13.87 8.33 6.92
CA TRP A 65 -13.45 9.46 7.74
C TRP A 65 -12.07 9.98 7.32
N VAL A 66 -11.10 9.07 7.15
CA VAL A 66 -9.76 9.45 6.70
C VAL A 66 -9.79 10.01 5.29
N MET A 67 -10.57 9.43 4.37
CA MET A 67 -10.75 9.98 3.03
C MET A 67 -11.26 11.42 3.07
N ILE A 68 -12.26 11.72 3.91
CA ILE A 68 -12.80 13.08 4.06
C ILE A 68 -11.72 14.03 4.60
N GLU A 69 -11.02 13.65 5.67
CA GLU A 69 -9.97 14.47 6.26
C GLU A 69 -8.86 14.78 5.23
N VAL A 70 -8.35 13.76 4.54
CA VAL A 70 -7.30 13.93 3.53
C VAL A 70 -7.79 14.83 2.39
N CYS A 71 -9.01 14.63 1.88
CA CYS A 71 -9.56 15.49 0.83
C CYS A 71 -9.69 16.95 1.27
N VAL A 72 -10.22 17.18 2.48
CA VAL A 72 -10.43 18.53 3.03
C VAL A 72 -9.09 19.23 3.27
N PHE A 73 -8.12 18.57 3.91
CA PHE A 73 -6.82 19.16 4.17
C PHE A 73 -6.02 19.38 2.89
N THR A 74 -6.08 18.45 1.93
CA THR A 74 -5.42 18.62 0.62
C THR A 74 -5.99 19.83 -0.14
N ALA A 75 -7.32 19.96 -0.18
CA ALA A 75 -7.97 21.12 -0.80
C ALA A 75 -7.63 22.42 -0.07
N LEU A 76 -7.64 22.42 1.26
CA LEU A 76 -7.29 23.57 2.09
C LEU A 76 -5.84 24.02 1.87
N PHE A 77 -4.88 23.08 1.87
CA PHE A 77 -3.47 23.40 1.64
C PHE A 77 -3.22 23.82 0.19
N GLY A 78 -3.90 23.22 -0.78
CA GLY A 78 -3.85 23.67 -2.18
C GLY A 78 -4.37 25.11 -2.34
N LEU A 79 -5.50 25.43 -1.71
CA LEU A 79 -6.05 26.79 -1.70
C LEU A 79 -5.10 27.78 -0.98
N ALA A 80 -4.52 27.36 0.13
CA ALA A 80 -3.55 28.18 0.85
C ALA A 80 -2.28 28.39 0.02
N ALA A 81 -1.80 27.40 -0.73
CA ALA A 81 -0.66 27.56 -1.64
C ALA A 81 -0.96 28.60 -2.75
N HIS A 82 -2.19 28.66 -3.26
CA HIS A 82 -2.62 29.70 -4.20
C HIS A 82 -2.62 31.13 -3.62
N ALA A 83 -2.67 31.26 -2.29
CA ALA A 83 -2.55 32.57 -1.63
C ALA A 83 -1.10 33.08 -1.58
N LEU A 84 -0.11 32.24 -1.91
CA LEU A 84 1.29 32.66 -1.96
C LEU A 84 1.57 33.45 -3.24
N ASN A 85 2.23 34.59 -3.09
CA ASN A 85 2.57 35.47 -4.20
C ASN A 85 3.94 35.11 -4.81
N GLY A 86 4.02 35.17 -6.14
CA GLY A 86 5.30 35.10 -6.85
C GLY A 86 5.94 33.71 -6.94
N LEU A 87 5.17 32.63 -6.75
CA LEU A 87 5.64 31.28 -7.04
C LEU A 87 5.93 31.14 -8.54
N GLN A 88 7.14 30.71 -8.88
CA GLN A 88 7.57 30.48 -10.25
C GLN A 88 7.95 29.00 -10.42
N VAL A 89 7.36 28.37 -11.43
CA VAL A 89 7.71 26.99 -11.81
C VAL A 89 8.81 27.06 -12.87
N VAL A 90 10.04 26.73 -12.50
CA VAL A 90 11.20 26.76 -13.39
C VAL A 90 11.84 25.39 -13.42
N GLY A 91 11.93 24.76 -14.60
CA GLY A 91 12.61 23.47 -14.76
C GLY A 91 11.99 22.30 -14.00
N GLY A 92 10.70 22.38 -13.61
CA GLY A 92 10.02 21.35 -12.82
C GLY A 92 10.15 21.51 -11.30
N ASP A 93 10.82 22.57 -10.86
CA ASP A 93 10.88 22.98 -9.46
C ASP A 93 10.00 24.21 -9.19
N VAL A 94 9.57 24.38 -7.94
CA VAL A 94 8.72 25.50 -7.51
C VAL A 94 9.55 26.42 -6.63
N ASN A 95 9.84 27.61 -7.14
CA ASN A 95 10.61 28.64 -6.45
C ASN A 95 9.70 29.76 -5.98
N ALA A 96 10.05 30.38 -4.85
CA ALA A 96 9.42 31.58 -4.36
C ALA A 96 10.44 32.74 -4.34
N PRO A 97 9.99 34.01 -4.23
CA PRO A 97 10.91 35.14 -4.18
C PRO A 97 11.87 35.02 -2.99
N GLY A 98 13.17 34.81 -3.28
CA GLY A 98 14.21 34.64 -2.27
C GLY A 98 14.30 33.25 -1.61
N ALA A 99 13.57 32.25 -2.13
CA ALA A 99 13.65 30.86 -1.66
C ALA A 99 13.54 29.89 -2.84
N GLU A 100 14.58 29.08 -3.06
CA GLU A 100 14.62 28.07 -4.13
C GLU A 100 14.20 26.68 -3.62
N GLY A 101 13.59 25.87 -4.47
CA GLY A 101 13.20 24.49 -4.15
C GLY A 101 12.06 24.37 -3.14
N VAL A 102 11.19 25.37 -3.05
CA VAL A 102 10.09 25.45 -2.07
C VAL A 102 9.11 24.28 -2.22
N ARG A 103 9.06 23.64 -3.39
CA ARG A 103 8.28 22.42 -3.64
C ARG A 103 8.44 21.39 -2.52
N ASP A 104 9.66 21.13 -2.08
CA ASP A 104 9.97 20.03 -1.16
C ASP A 104 9.72 20.38 0.32
N TYR A 105 9.55 21.67 0.63
CA TYR A 105 9.28 22.18 1.98
C TYR A 105 8.12 23.18 2.02
N MET A 106 7.14 23.01 1.11
CA MET A 106 6.05 23.96 0.89
C MET A 106 5.26 24.28 2.17
N LEU A 107 4.94 23.27 2.99
CA LEU A 107 4.21 23.47 4.24
C LEU A 107 4.99 24.35 5.24
N ARG A 108 6.31 24.16 5.33
CA ARG A 108 7.19 25.00 6.17
C ARG A 108 7.16 26.44 5.67
N TYR A 109 7.29 26.63 4.35
CA TYR A 109 7.27 27.95 3.73
C TYR A 109 5.94 28.67 3.93
N MET A 110 4.82 27.98 3.69
CA MET A 110 3.46 28.48 3.95
C MET A 110 3.30 28.92 5.41
N GLY A 111 3.73 28.07 6.35
CA GLY A 111 3.70 28.40 7.77
C GLY A 111 4.49 29.67 8.09
N GLN A 112 5.70 29.79 7.53
CA GLN A 112 6.54 30.98 7.73
C GLN A 112 5.90 32.25 7.18
N VAL A 113 5.35 32.20 5.96
CA VAL A 113 4.77 33.37 5.28
C VAL A 113 3.47 33.80 5.93
N PHE A 114 2.54 32.87 6.19
CA PHE A 114 1.23 33.23 6.76
C PHE A 114 1.32 33.67 8.21
N VAL A 115 2.11 32.97 9.04
CA VAL A 115 2.29 33.36 10.45
C VAL A 115 3.18 34.60 10.54
N GLY A 116 4.19 34.71 9.68
CA GLY A 116 5.03 35.90 9.57
C GLY A 116 4.23 37.15 9.20
N GLY A 117 3.28 37.02 8.28
CA GLY A 117 2.38 38.11 7.89
C GLY A 117 1.36 38.50 8.96
N ALA A 118 0.88 37.54 9.76
CA ALA A 118 -0.14 37.80 10.79
C ALA A 118 0.42 38.28 12.14
N LEU A 119 1.54 37.71 12.59
CA LEU A 119 2.11 37.94 13.93
C LEU A 119 3.51 38.58 13.90
N GLY A 120 4.09 38.72 12.72
CA GLY A 120 5.41 39.31 12.49
C GLY A 120 6.50 38.29 12.17
N PRO A 121 7.63 38.73 11.56
CA PRO A 121 8.70 37.85 11.08
C PRO A 121 9.26 36.83 12.09
N PRO A 122 9.54 37.17 13.37
CA PRO A 122 10.15 36.19 14.29
C PRO A 122 9.21 35.03 14.61
N PHE A 123 7.90 35.29 14.69
CA PHE A 123 6.89 34.25 14.91
C PHE A 123 6.76 33.31 13.71
N GLY A 124 6.90 33.84 12.48
CA GLY A 124 6.95 33.03 11.26
C GLY A 124 8.09 32.00 11.28
N HIS A 125 9.30 32.41 11.68
CA HIS A 125 10.44 31.49 11.77
C HIS A 125 10.25 30.40 12.84
N ILE A 126 9.74 30.77 14.02
CA ILE A 126 9.45 29.79 15.08
C ILE A 126 8.44 28.76 14.59
N PHE A 127 7.36 29.23 13.97
CA PHE A 127 6.32 28.35 13.44
C PHE A 127 6.84 27.43 12.33
N ALA A 128 7.71 27.94 11.44
CA ALA A 128 8.36 27.14 10.40
C ALA A 128 9.18 25.97 10.98
N VAL A 129 9.89 26.20 12.09
CA VAL A 129 10.64 25.15 12.80
C VAL A 129 9.68 24.11 13.38
N ILE A 130 8.59 24.54 14.03
CA ILE A 130 7.57 23.63 14.57
C ILE A 130 6.98 22.75 13.46
N VAL A 131 6.56 23.35 12.34
CA VAL A 131 6.03 22.63 11.19
C VAL A 131 7.05 21.63 10.64
N SER A 132 8.32 22.01 10.56
CA SER A 132 9.39 21.11 10.10
C SER A 132 9.56 19.88 11.01
N ILE A 133 9.51 20.07 12.33
CA ILE A 133 9.62 18.98 13.31
C ILE A 133 8.41 18.05 13.19
N VAL A 134 7.20 18.60 13.19
CA VAL A 134 5.96 17.82 13.07
C VAL A 134 5.94 17.04 11.76
N PHE A 135 6.28 17.68 10.65
CA PHE A 135 6.34 17.02 9.34
C PHE A 135 7.39 15.90 9.31
N GLY A 136 8.57 16.13 9.91
CA GLY A 136 9.60 15.10 10.06
C GLY A 136 9.10 13.87 10.84
N LEU A 137 8.36 14.09 11.94
CA LEU A 137 7.75 13.00 12.72
C LEU A 137 6.65 12.27 11.93
N LEU A 138 5.84 12.98 11.14
CA LEU A 138 4.81 12.39 10.28
C LEU A 138 5.42 11.51 9.18
N LEU A 139 6.48 11.97 8.51
CA LEU A 139 7.19 11.19 7.50
C LEU A 139 7.87 9.95 8.08
N LEU A 140 8.42 10.06 9.30
CA LEU A 140 9.01 8.92 10.01
C LEU A 140 7.95 7.87 10.36
N SER A 141 6.76 8.31 10.80
CA SER A 141 5.61 7.45 11.06
C SER A 141 5.15 6.73 9.79
N ALA A 142 4.98 7.46 8.68
CA ALA A 142 4.59 6.88 7.39
C ALA A 142 5.59 5.82 6.92
N SER A 143 6.90 6.11 7.03
CA SER A 143 7.96 5.17 6.67
C SER A 143 7.90 3.88 7.50
N ASN A 144 7.63 4.00 8.81
CA ASN A 144 7.46 2.85 9.68
C ASN A 144 6.26 1.97 9.26
N THR A 145 5.12 2.58 8.95
CA THR A 145 3.92 1.85 8.46
C THR A 145 4.24 1.08 7.18
N THR A 146 4.87 1.72 6.19
CA THR A 146 5.21 1.04 4.92
C THR A 146 6.19 -0.11 5.12
N ILE A 147 7.19 0.01 6.00
CA ILE A 147 8.12 -1.09 6.29
C ILE A 147 7.36 -2.28 6.89
N VAL A 148 6.46 -2.02 7.85
CA VAL A 148 5.65 -3.07 8.47
C VAL A 148 4.73 -3.75 7.44
N ASP A 149 4.08 -2.98 6.57
CA ASP A 149 3.21 -3.49 5.51
C ASP A 149 4.00 -4.37 4.52
N LEU A 150 5.20 -3.96 4.12
CA LEU A 150 6.08 -4.76 3.27
C LEU A 150 6.43 -6.11 3.92
N ILE A 151 6.73 -6.13 5.22
CA ILE A 151 7.02 -7.37 5.95
C ILE A 151 5.79 -8.27 5.97
N ALA A 152 4.61 -7.71 6.25
CA ALA A 152 3.35 -8.44 6.31
C ALA A 152 2.98 -9.07 4.96
N ILE A 153 3.06 -8.30 3.87
CA ILE A 153 2.76 -8.79 2.50
C ILE A 153 3.72 -9.91 2.10
N GLN A 154 5.03 -9.77 2.37
CA GLN A 154 6.00 -10.83 2.08
C GLN A 154 5.70 -12.11 2.88
N PHE A 155 5.31 -11.98 4.14
CA PHE A 155 4.90 -13.12 4.96
C PHE A 155 3.65 -13.80 4.39
N LEU A 156 2.63 -13.03 4.00
CA LEU A 156 1.40 -13.55 3.38
C LEU A 156 1.68 -14.25 2.05
N MET A 157 2.44 -13.64 1.14
CA MET A 157 2.85 -14.26 -0.12
C MET A 157 3.67 -15.55 0.11
N SER A 158 4.48 -15.59 1.18
CA SER A 158 5.19 -16.82 1.53
C SER A 158 4.24 -17.91 2.04
N ARG A 159 3.15 -17.56 2.72
CA ARG A 159 2.09 -18.49 3.16
C ARG A 159 1.33 -19.07 1.97
N ASP A 160 1.08 -18.24 0.96
CA ASP A 160 0.49 -18.63 -0.33
C ASP A 160 1.47 -19.39 -1.25
N ARG A 161 2.70 -19.65 -0.75
CA ARG A 161 3.78 -20.37 -1.44
C ARG A 161 4.33 -19.66 -2.69
N GLU A 162 4.06 -18.37 -2.84
CA GLU A 162 4.63 -17.52 -3.90
C GLU A 162 6.06 -17.08 -3.56
N LEU A 163 6.40 -16.97 -2.27
CA LEU A 163 7.76 -16.70 -1.78
C LEU A 163 8.38 -17.90 -1.04
N PRO A 164 9.74 -17.98 -0.95
CA PRO A 164 10.42 -19.04 -0.24
C PRO A 164 10.00 -19.14 1.25
N LYS A 165 10.02 -20.36 1.81
CA LYS A 165 9.69 -20.60 3.23
C LYS A 165 10.58 -19.83 4.22
N ILE A 166 11.72 -19.28 3.76
CA ILE A 166 12.59 -18.42 4.57
C ILE A 166 11.83 -17.18 5.09
N PHE A 167 10.86 -16.67 4.31
CA PHE A 167 10.02 -15.52 4.66
C PHE A 167 8.93 -15.85 5.70
N GLN A 168 8.72 -17.14 6.03
CA GLN A 168 7.85 -17.54 7.13
C GLN A 168 8.60 -17.64 8.47
N ARG A 169 9.93 -17.58 8.46
CA ARG A 169 10.74 -17.79 9.66
C ARG A 169 10.67 -16.56 10.56
N LEU A 170 9.97 -16.72 11.68
CA LEU A 170 9.83 -15.69 12.70
C LEU A 170 11.08 -15.64 13.58
N ASN A 171 11.46 -14.43 13.99
CA ASN A 171 12.46 -14.20 15.03
C ASN A 171 11.83 -14.37 16.44
N LYS A 172 12.64 -14.21 17.50
CA LYS A 172 12.18 -14.31 18.90
C LYS A 172 11.04 -13.34 19.25
N TRP A 173 10.91 -12.26 18.50
CA TRP A 173 9.91 -11.20 18.69
C TRP A 173 8.71 -11.35 17.74
N GLY A 174 8.59 -12.47 17.02
CA GLY A 174 7.45 -12.74 16.15
C GLY A 174 7.45 -11.95 14.82
N VAL A 175 8.60 -11.43 14.38
CA VAL A 175 8.75 -10.75 13.08
C VAL A 175 9.47 -11.66 12.08
N PRO A 176 8.98 -11.78 10.83
CA PRO A 176 9.70 -12.45 9.74
C PRO A 176 11.08 -11.83 9.49
N SER A 177 12.15 -12.57 9.77
CA SER A 177 13.51 -12.01 9.73
C SER A 177 13.97 -11.67 8.31
N ALA A 178 13.71 -12.54 7.35
CA ALA A 178 14.04 -12.29 5.94
C ALA A 178 13.20 -11.16 5.33
N GLY A 179 11.91 -11.08 5.72
CA GLY A 179 11.02 -10.01 5.29
C GLY A 179 11.48 -8.64 5.81
N MET A 180 11.91 -8.58 7.08
CA MET A 180 12.48 -7.37 7.68
C MET A 180 13.73 -6.90 6.94
N LEU A 181 14.69 -7.81 6.71
CA LEU A 181 15.92 -7.49 6.00
C LEU A 181 15.63 -6.87 4.62
N LEU A 182 14.75 -7.51 3.83
CA LEU A 182 14.40 -7.05 2.50
C LEU A 182 13.64 -5.72 2.54
N ALA A 183 12.66 -5.59 3.45
CA ALA A 183 11.86 -4.38 3.62
C ALA A 183 12.68 -3.16 4.07
N THR A 184 13.86 -3.36 4.67
CA THR A 184 14.77 -2.28 5.02
C THR A 184 15.78 -1.99 3.90
N ILE A 185 16.41 -3.02 3.33
CA ILE A 185 17.49 -2.84 2.35
C ILE A 185 16.97 -2.30 1.02
N VAL A 186 15.82 -2.78 0.53
CA VAL A 186 15.32 -2.37 -0.78
C VAL A 186 14.97 -0.86 -0.82
N PRO A 187 14.19 -0.30 0.12
CA PRO A 187 13.97 1.14 0.16
C PRO A 187 15.26 1.94 0.37
N MET A 188 16.19 1.45 1.20
CA MET A 188 17.48 2.10 1.43
C MET A 188 18.31 2.21 0.14
N LEU A 189 18.41 1.13 -0.63
CA LEU A 189 19.10 1.12 -1.92
C LEU A 189 18.41 2.06 -2.91
N LEU A 190 17.08 2.09 -2.92
CA LEU A 190 16.30 2.95 -3.82
C LEU A 190 16.60 4.43 -3.56
N VAL A 191 16.65 4.87 -2.30
CA VAL A 191 17.02 6.25 -1.93
C VAL A 191 18.48 6.58 -2.30
N ILE A 192 19.40 5.61 -2.23
CA ILE A 192 20.81 5.83 -2.62
C ILE A 192 20.95 5.99 -4.14
N ILE A 193 20.18 5.21 -4.92
CA ILE A 193 20.19 5.19 -6.39
C ILE A 193 19.43 6.40 -6.96
N VAL A 194 18.24 6.68 -6.45
CA VAL A 194 17.36 7.78 -6.88
C VAL A 194 17.50 8.91 -5.88
N LYS A 195 18.47 9.79 -6.12
CA LYS A 195 18.86 10.90 -5.22
C LYS A 195 17.91 12.11 -5.25
N ASP A 196 16.88 12.10 -6.08
CA ASP A 196 15.96 13.22 -6.24
C ASP A 196 14.52 12.85 -5.83
N MET A 197 13.86 13.76 -5.10
CA MET A 197 12.51 13.56 -4.58
C MET A 197 11.48 13.46 -5.71
N SER A 198 11.65 14.22 -6.79
CA SER A 198 10.74 14.13 -7.95
C SER A 198 10.83 12.77 -8.62
N GLY A 199 12.04 12.22 -8.77
CA GLY A 199 12.25 10.89 -9.30
C GLY A 199 11.62 9.80 -8.43
N LEU A 200 11.76 9.91 -7.10
CA LEU A 200 11.12 8.98 -6.15
C LEU A 200 9.59 9.04 -6.24
N ALA A 201 9.02 10.24 -6.36
CA ALA A 201 7.58 10.44 -6.50
C ALA A 201 7.06 9.83 -7.81
N ASP A 202 7.78 9.98 -8.93
CA ASP A 202 7.41 9.37 -10.21
C ASP A 202 7.41 7.83 -10.14
N LEU A 203 8.42 7.23 -9.49
CA LEU A 203 8.51 5.78 -9.28
C LEU A 203 7.36 5.26 -8.39
N TYR A 204 7.09 5.98 -7.30
CA TYR A 204 5.98 5.69 -6.39
C TYR A 204 4.64 5.75 -7.13
N ALA A 205 4.46 6.78 -7.95
CA ALA A 205 3.24 7.00 -8.71
C ALA A 205 2.90 5.83 -9.63
N VAL A 206 3.88 5.41 -10.44
CA VAL A 206 3.72 4.29 -11.36
C VAL A 206 3.40 3.01 -10.58
N GLY A 207 4.09 2.75 -9.47
CA GLY A 207 3.89 1.55 -8.66
C GLY A 207 2.50 1.47 -8.04
N VAL A 208 2.06 2.53 -7.37
CA VAL A 208 0.77 2.56 -6.66
C VAL A 208 -0.41 2.53 -7.62
N VAL A 209 -0.39 3.37 -8.66
CA VAL A 209 -1.49 3.41 -9.64
C VAL A 209 -1.62 2.06 -10.33
N GLY A 210 -0.51 1.42 -10.71
CA GLY A 210 -0.54 0.09 -11.32
C GLY A 210 -1.05 -1.00 -10.37
N ALA A 211 -0.72 -0.93 -9.08
CA ALA A 211 -1.24 -1.85 -8.07
C ALA A 211 -2.77 -1.72 -7.91
N ILE A 212 -3.27 -0.48 -7.79
CA ILE A 212 -4.71 -0.19 -7.70
C ILE A 212 -5.43 -0.65 -8.97
N ALA A 213 -4.91 -0.28 -10.15
CA ALA A 213 -5.48 -0.65 -11.44
C ALA A 213 -5.56 -2.19 -11.57
N THR A 214 -4.49 -2.89 -11.23
CA THR A 214 -4.47 -4.37 -11.28
C THR A 214 -5.49 -4.98 -10.33
N ASN A 215 -5.60 -4.48 -9.09
CA ASN A 215 -6.54 -5.00 -8.11
C ASN A 215 -8.00 -4.78 -8.51
N LEU A 216 -8.35 -3.55 -8.95
CA LEU A 216 -9.68 -3.21 -9.45
C LEU A 216 -10.02 -3.98 -10.73
N GLY A 217 -9.08 -4.08 -11.67
CA GLY A 217 -9.24 -4.82 -12.91
C GLY A 217 -9.49 -6.31 -12.67
N ALA A 218 -8.67 -6.94 -11.82
CA ALA A 218 -8.84 -8.36 -11.47
C ALA A 218 -10.18 -8.62 -10.77
N THR A 219 -10.56 -7.77 -9.81
CA THR A 219 -11.78 -7.96 -9.03
C THR A 219 -13.05 -7.68 -9.84
N SER A 220 -13.04 -6.67 -10.71
CA SER A 220 -14.19 -6.32 -11.56
C SER A 220 -14.45 -7.35 -12.67
N THR A 221 -13.39 -7.96 -13.21
CA THR A 221 -13.48 -8.95 -14.29
C THR A 221 -13.73 -10.38 -13.80
N ASP A 222 -13.50 -10.69 -12.53
CA ASP A 222 -13.79 -12.02 -11.98
C ASP A 222 -15.30 -12.28 -11.86
N ARG A 223 -15.81 -13.19 -12.68
CA ARG A 223 -17.22 -13.60 -12.67
C ARG A 223 -17.58 -14.52 -11.50
N LYS A 224 -16.61 -15.09 -10.79
CA LYS A 224 -16.85 -16.00 -9.65
C LYS A 224 -17.21 -15.26 -8.37
N LEU A 225 -16.89 -13.97 -8.28
CA LEU A 225 -17.25 -13.14 -7.13
C LEU A 225 -18.72 -12.68 -7.23
N SER A 226 -19.48 -12.90 -6.16
CA SER A 226 -20.91 -12.58 -6.07
C SER A 226 -21.16 -11.09 -5.73
N ILE A 227 -20.60 -10.18 -6.53
CA ILE A 227 -20.69 -8.72 -6.38
C ILE A 227 -21.91 -8.19 -7.14
N LYS A 228 -22.61 -7.19 -6.61
CA LYS A 228 -23.72 -6.55 -7.32
C LYS A 228 -23.24 -5.92 -8.62
N SER A 229 -24.07 -5.96 -9.67
CA SER A 229 -23.70 -5.42 -10.99
C SER A 229 -23.33 -3.94 -10.96
N TRP A 230 -23.99 -3.13 -10.12
CA TRP A 230 -23.64 -1.71 -9.97
C TRP A 230 -22.24 -1.49 -9.38
N GLU A 231 -21.93 -2.18 -8.28
CA GLU A 231 -20.62 -2.12 -7.61
C GLU A 231 -19.52 -2.58 -8.58
N ARG A 232 -19.78 -3.63 -9.37
CA ARG A 232 -18.86 -4.13 -10.40
C ARG A 232 -18.63 -3.10 -11.51
N THR A 233 -19.69 -2.48 -12.03
CA THR A 233 -19.56 -1.44 -13.06
C THR A 233 -18.76 -0.25 -12.54
N LEU A 234 -18.97 0.14 -11.29
CA LEU A 234 -18.20 1.21 -10.63
C LEU A 234 -16.71 0.85 -10.57
N MET A 235 -16.37 -0.34 -10.06
CA MET A 235 -14.98 -0.83 -10.02
C MET A 235 -14.32 -0.93 -11.39
N PHE A 236 -15.09 -1.31 -12.43
CA PHE A 236 -14.57 -1.38 -13.79
C PHE A 236 -14.35 0.01 -14.39
N ALA A 237 -15.26 0.96 -14.14
CA ALA A 237 -15.10 2.34 -14.58
C ALA A 237 -13.86 2.99 -13.94
N THR A 238 -13.64 2.78 -12.64
CA THR A 238 -12.44 3.29 -11.96
C THR A 238 -11.17 2.58 -12.43
N PHE A 239 -11.23 1.28 -12.74
CA PHE A 239 -10.13 0.58 -13.41
C PHE A 239 -9.72 1.27 -14.73
N ILE A 240 -10.69 1.64 -15.59
CA ILE A 240 -10.39 2.33 -16.85
C ILE A 240 -9.68 3.67 -16.60
N VAL A 241 -10.15 4.43 -15.62
CA VAL A 241 -9.53 5.72 -15.26
C VAL A 241 -8.10 5.50 -14.75
N MET A 242 -7.89 4.55 -13.83
CA MET A 242 -6.57 4.25 -13.28
C MET A 242 -5.61 3.70 -14.35
N ALA A 243 -6.09 2.87 -15.28
CA ALA A 243 -5.31 2.36 -16.40
C ALA A 243 -4.92 3.48 -17.40
N ALA A 244 -5.82 4.44 -17.66
CA ALA A 244 -5.51 5.60 -18.49
C ALA A 244 -4.43 6.48 -17.84
N ILE A 245 -4.50 6.66 -16.51
CA ILE A 245 -3.48 7.38 -15.73
C ILE A 245 -2.14 6.64 -15.78
N GLU A 246 -2.13 5.33 -15.54
CA GLU A 246 -0.93 4.50 -15.61
C GLU A 246 -0.26 4.59 -16.98
N LEU A 247 -1.04 4.48 -18.06
CA LEU A 247 -0.53 4.62 -19.42
C LEU A 247 0.07 6.00 -19.67
N SER A 248 -0.57 7.06 -19.16
CA SER A 248 -0.06 8.43 -19.28
C SER A 248 1.29 8.58 -18.56
N LEU A 249 1.41 8.08 -17.31
CA LEU A 249 2.65 8.09 -16.54
C LEU A 249 3.78 7.31 -17.23
N LEU A 250 3.47 6.16 -17.84
CA LEU A 250 4.45 5.36 -18.58
C LEU A 250 4.95 6.05 -19.86
N ILE A 251 4.13 6.90 -20.48
CA ILE A 251 4.50 7.68 -21.66
C ILE A 251 5.35 8.89 -21.25
N ASP A 252 4.88 9.66 -20.27
CA ASP A 252 5.46 10.95 -19.89
C ASP A 252 6.78 10.81 -19.13
N LYS A 253 6.96 9.72 -18.36
CA LYS A 253 8.14 9.51 -17.48
C LYS A 253 8.94 8.28 -17.90
N PRO A 254 9.84 8.39 -18.89
CA PRO A 254 10.58 7.24 -19.43
C PRO A 254 11.45 6.56 -18.37
N ASN A 255 12.07 7.32 -17.46
CA ASN A 255 12.90 6.77 -16.38
C ASN A 255 12.09 5.85 -15.44
N ALA A 256 10.90 6.31 -15.02
CA ALA A 256 10.00 5.54 -14.18
C ALA A 256 9.47 4.30 -14.91
N ARG A 257 9.15 4.42 -16.21
CA ARG A 257 8.77 3.30 -17.07
C ARG A 257 9.85 2.21 -17.11
N TYR A 258 11.09 2.56 -17.44
CA TYR A 258 12.16 1.57 -17.54
C TYR A 258 12.37 0.83 -16.22
N PHE A 259 12.35 1.57 -15.11
CA PHE A 259 12.45 0.98 -13.77
C PHE A 259 11.29 0.01 -13.48
N ALA A 260 10.05 0.48 -13.63
CA ALA A 260 8.85 -0.31 -13.33
C ALA A 260 8.77 -1.58 -14.20
N VAL A 261 8.95 -1.44 -15.51
CA VAL A 261 8.91 -2.58 -16.45
C VAL A 261 10.00 -3.60 -16.13
N THR A 262 11.22 -3.15 -15.80
CA THR A 262 12.33 -4.05 -15.47
C THR A 262 12.04 -4.83 -14.19
N ILE A 263 11.60 -4.16 -13.12
CA ILE A 263 11.29 -4.83 -11.85
C ILE A 263 10.12 -5.78 -12.01
N LEU A 264 9.07 -5.38 -12.73
CA LEU A 264 7.90 -6.22 -12.96
C LEU A 264 8.25 -7.44 -13.82
N ALA A 265 9.02 -7.27 -14.89
CA ALA A 265 9.50 -8.37 -15.72
C ALA A 265 10.36 -9.35 -14.91
N VAL A 266 11.35 -8.86 -14.15
CA VAL A 266 12.19 -9.69 -13.29
C VAL A 266 11.33 -10.42 -12.24
N GLY A 267 10.40 -9.73 -11.59
CA GLY A 267 9.51 -10.31 -10.59
C GLY A 267 8.63 -11.43 -11.16
N LEU A 268 8.02 -11.21 -12.32
CA LEU A 268 7.18 -12.22 -12.99
C LEU A 268 8.00 -13.41 -13.50
N ILE A 269 9.19 -13.17 -14.05
CA ILE A 269 10.10 -14.25 -14.49
C ILE A 269 10.51 -15.09 -13.28
N LEU A 270 10.94 -14.46 -12.19
CA LEU A 270 11.31 -15.17 -10.96
C LEU A 270 10.13 -15.98 -10.41
N ARG A 271 8.92 -15.40 -10.39
CA ARG A 271 7.70 -16.08 -9.97
C ARG A 271 7.41 -17.30 -10.85
N GLY A 272 7.46 -17.14 -12.17
CA GLY A 272 7.25 -18.22 -13.14
C GLY A 272 8.27 -19.36 -12.98
N LEU A 273 9.55 -19.03 -12.84
CA LEU A 273 10.63 -20.02 -12.62
C LEU A 273 10.46 -20.76 -11.29
N VAL A 274 10.03 -20.07 -10.23
CA VAL A 274 9.74 -20.70 -8.94
C VAL A 274 8.55 -21.65 -9.07
N GLN A 275 7.46 -21.23 -9.70
CA GLN A 275 6.28 -22.07 -9.91
C GLN A 275 6.61 -23.30 -10.77
N GLU A 276 7.36 -23.15 -11.86
CA GLU A 276 7.75 -24.28 -12.72
C GLU A 276 8.63 -25.29 -11.97
N ARG A 277 9.63 -24.82 -11.22
CA ARG A 277 10.47 -25.69 -10.38
C ARG A 277 9.64 -26.42 -9.31
N ARG A 278 8.56 -25.81 -8.82
CA ARG A 278 7.65 -26.43 -7.87
C ARG A 278 6.80 -27.51 -8.51
N MET A 279 6.16 -27.23 -9.64
CA MET A 279 5.38 -28.24 -10.38
C MET A 279 6.26 -29.45 -10.70
N LYS A 280 7.52 -29.24 -11.13
CA LYS A 280 8.47 -30.34 -11.35
C LYS A 280 8.81 -31.12 -10.07
N LYS A 281 8.97 -30.46 -8.92
CA LYS A 281 9.26 -31.10 -7.64
C LYS A 281 8.05 -31.78 -6.99
N GLU A 282 6.82 -31.35 -7.28
CA GLU A 282 5.59 -31.98 -6.80
C GLU A 282 5.12 -33.13 -7.70
N VAL A 283 5.51 -33.13 -8.98
CA VAL A 283 5.26 -34.24 -9.92
C VAL A 283 6.31 -35.35 -9.79
N ALA A 284 7.57 -35.04 -9.46
CA ALA A 284 8.63 -36.04 -9.29
C ALA A 284 8.33 -37.15 -8.23
N PRO A 285 7.64 -36.89 -7.10
CA PRO A 285 7.23 -37.91 -6.14
C PRO A 285 6.03 -38.78 -6.59
N LEU A 286 5.35 -38.43 -7.69
CA LEU A 286 4.19 -39.17 -8.20
C LEU A 286 4.54 -40.16 -9.32
N LEU A 287 5.80 -40.20 -9.76
CA LEU A 287 6.31 -41.33 -10.52
C LEU A 287 6.57 -42.47 -9.53
N PRO A 288 5.88 -43.62 -9.64
CA PRO A 288 6.07 -44.70 -8.69
C PRO A 288 7.53 -45.15 -8.77
N ALA A 289 8.27 -44.90 -7.69
CA ALA A 289 9.42 -45.74 -7.37
C ALA A 289 8.86 -47.16 -7.27
N SER A 290 9.16 -47.98 -8.27
CA SER A 290 8.91 -49.40 -8.24
C SER A 290 9.72 -50.01 -7.09
N THR A 291 9.14 -50.07 -5.90
CA THR A 291 9.63 -50.94 -4.83
C THR A 291 8.84 -52.25 -4.89
N PRO A 292 9.53 -53.39 -5.08
CA PRO A 292 8.86 -54.68 -5.11
C PRO A 292 8.26 -54.98 -3.75
N MET A 293 7.07 -55.55 -3.83
CA MET A 293 6.26 -56.14 -2.78
C MET A 293 7.10 -56.91 -1.74
N GLN A 294 6.99 -56.53 -0.46
CA GLN A 294 7.35 -57.42 0.65
C GLN A 294 6.19 -57.44 1.65
N LEU A 295 5.41 -58.52 1.55
CA LEU A 295 4.46 -58.94 2.58
C LEU A 295 5.25 -59.39 3.81
N THR A 296 5.08 -58.70 4.94
CA THR A 296 4.99 -59.39 6.24
C THR A 296 4.10 -58.63 7.21
N ARG A 297 3.52 -59.43 8.08
CA ARG A 297 2.30 -59.26 8.85
C ARG A 297 2.60 -59.00 10.33
N ASN A 298 1.64 -58.34 10.98
CA ASN A 298 1.22 -58.38 12.40
C ASN A 298 1.75 -57.37 13.45
N GLU A 299 0.72 -56.82 14.13
CA GLU A 299 0.55 -56.57 15.57
C GLU A 299 1.01 -55.24 16.23
N SER A 300 -0.01 -54.41 16.49
CA SER A 300 -0.35 -53.71 17.75
C SER A 300 0.76 -53.18 18.67
N ALA A 301 0.75 -51.86 18.93
CA ALA A 301 0.83 -51.26 20.27
C ALA A 301 0.53 -49.75 20.25
N SER A 302 -0.05 -49.28 21.35
CA SER A 302 -0.56 -47.97 21.69
C SER A 302 0.47 -46.98 22.27
N SER A 303 0.07 -45.69 22.30
CA SER A 303 0.37 -44.63 23.28
C SER A 303 1.56 -43.66 23.05
N ASP A 304 1.21 -42.38 22.90
CA ASP A 304 1.59 -41.21 23.74
C ASP A 304 1.50 -39.91 22.89
N ALA A 305 0.62 -38.94 23.16
CA ALA A 305 0.53 -38.03 24.32
C ALA A 305 1.67 -36.96 24.36
N GLY A 306 1.28 -35.68 24.24
CA GLY A 306 2.11 -34.48 24.41
C GLY A 306 2.77 -34.00 23.12
N THR A 307 2.77 -32.73 22.71
CA THR A 307 2.58 -31.48 23.45
C THR A 307 2.18 -30.41 22.43
N GLY A 308 1.05 -29.74 22.68
CA GLY A 308 0.66 -28.58 21.89
C GLY A 308 1.52 -27.38 22.25
N GLU A 309 2.35 -26.91 21.33
CA GLU A 309 2.90 -25.56 21.41
C GLU A 309 1.99 -24.60 20.62
N ALA A 310 1.29 -23.77 21.39
CA ALA A 310 0.61 -22.59 20.90
C ALA A 310 1.65 -21.53 20.51
N ILE A 311 1.74 -21.21 19.22
CA ILE A 311 2.56 -20.09 18.74
C ILE A 311 1.73 -18.81 18.84
N LEU A 312 2.07 -18.03 19.86
CA LEU A 312 1.57 -16.69 20.15
C LEU A 312 2.26 -15.69 19.20
N CYS A 313 1.49 -14.98 18.37
CA CYS A 313 2.01 -13.82 17.64
C CYS A 313 1.92 -12.58 18.55
N PRO A 314 3.02 -11.89 18.90
CA PRO A 314 2.98 -10.65 19.64
C PRO A 314 3.08 -9.48 18.66
N PHE A 315 1.96 -9.07 18.08
CA PHE A 315 1.77 -7.68 17.63
C PHE A 315 0.41 -7.23 18.11
N ALA A 316 0.34 -6.95 19.43
CA ALA A 316 -0.80 -6.33 20.06
C ALA A 316 -0.34 -4.99 20.65
N ALA A 317 -0.81 -3.89 20.05
CA ALA A 317 -1.06 -2.67 20.80
C ALA A 317 -2.15 -2.96 21.86
N PRO A 318 -2.23 -2.19 22.97
CA PRO A 318 -3.06 -2.56 24.11
C PRO A 318 -4.54 -2.65 23.71
N GLY A 319 -5.09 -3.88 23.64
CA GLY A 319 -6.51 -4.13 23.39
C GLY A 319 -6.88 -5.17 22.32
N ALA A 320 -5.94 -5.71 21.53
CA ALA A 320 -6.25 -6.68 20.47
C ALA A 320 -6.26 -8.14 20.95
N ARG A 321 -7.32 -8.91 20.61
CA ARG A 321 -7.48 -10.33 20.96
C ARG A 321 -6.69 -11.25 20.01
N SER A 322 -6.23 -12.38 20.54
CA SER A 322 -5.34 -13.37 19.93
C SER A 322 -5.90 -14.09 18.70
N ILE A 323 -5.17 -14.04 17.58
CA ILE A 323 -5.41 -14.74 16.31
C ILE A 323 -4.94 -16.21 16.40
N SER A 324 -5.50 -17.01 17.32
CA SER A 324 -5.08 -18.41 17.52
C SER A 324 -6.00 -19.45 16.88
N LEU A 325 -7.06 -19.03 16.15
CA LEU A 325 -8.08 -19.96 15.63
C LEU A 325 -8.13 -20.16 14.10
N CYS A 326 -7.42 -19.35 13.30
CA CYS A 326 -7.34 -19.55 11.85
C CYS A 326 -6.48 -20.76 11.42
N ALA A 327 -5.72 -21.37 12.35
CA ALA A 327 -4.77 -22.44 12.04
C ALA A 327 -5.39 -23.84 11.81
N ARG A 328 -6.71 -24.03 11.94
CA ARG A 328 -7.33 -25.37 11.87
C ARG A 328 -8.18 -25.65 10.62
N ARG A 329 -8.29 -24.73 9.65
CA ARG A 329 -9.22 -24.89 8.51
C ARG A 329 -8.58 -24.92 7.12
N ALA A 330 -7.44 -25.60 6.99
CA ALA A 330 -6.97 -26.08 5.68
C ALA A 330 -7.61 -27.44 5.34
N ARG A 331 -8.91 -27.43 4.99
CA ARG A 331 -9.56 -28.45 4.14
C ARG A 331 -10.55 -27.74 3.22
N PRO A 332 -10.71 -28.20 1.96
CA PRO A 332 -11.47 -27.49 0.96
C PRO A 332 -12.97 -27.73 1.20
N ALA A 333 -13.69 -26.72 1.64
CA ALA A 333 -15.15 -26.68 1.54
C ALA A 333 -15.64 -25.22 1.63
N ASP A 334 -16.42 -24.85 0.63
CA ASP A 334 -17.23 -23.64 0.49
C ASP A 334 -16.54 -22.29 0.32
N GLY A 335 -16.46 -21.91 -0.96
CA GLY A 335 -16.33 -20.53 -1.39
C GLY A 335 -17.51 -19.70 -0.91
N SER A 336 -17.26 -18.86 0.09
CA SER A 336 -18.00 -17.60 0.29
C SER A 336 -17.09 -16.61 1.00
N ILE A 337 -16.10 -16.09 0.28
CA ILE A 337 -15.47 -14.83 0.67
C ILE A 337 -16.59 -13.79 0.62
N CYS A 338 -16.81 -13.10 1.73
CA CYS A 338 -17.87 -12.12 1.86
C CYS A 338 -17.66 -11.03 0.79
N SER A 339 -18.48 -11.06 -0.25
CA SER A 339 -18.42 -10.17 -1.41
C SER A 339 -18.57 -8.68 -1.07
N SER A 340 -18.82 -8.35 0.21
CA SER A 340 -19.01 -6.98 0.68
C SER A 340 -17.70 -6.26 1.05
N CYS A 341 -16.56 -6.95 1.16
CA CYS A 341 -15.27 -6.29 1.45
C CYS A 341 -14.65 -5.61 0.21
N ALA A 342 -15.00 -6.06 -1.00
CA ALA A 342 -14.56 -5.41 -2.24
C ALA A 342 -15.28 -4.09 -2.51
N SER A 343 -16.41 -3.84 -1.83
CA SER A 343 -17.26 -2.67 -2.09
C SER A 343 -17.00 -1.48 -1.15
N SER A 344 -16.10 -1.60 -0.18
CA SER A 344 -15.76 -0.54 0.78
C SER A 344 -14.49 0.25 0.44
N VAL A 345 -13.94 0.07 -0.77
CA VAL A 345 -12.75 0.79 -1.28
C VAL A 345 -13.13 1.73 -2.43
N LEU A 346 -14.41 2.11 -2.52
CA LEU A 346 -14.92 3.15 -3.42
C LEU A 346 -15.79 4.13 -2.64
#